data_AF-A0A1I3C2B1-F1
#
_entry.id   AF-A0A1I3C2B1-F1
#
_cell.length_a   1.000
_cell.length_b   1.000
_cell.length_c   1.000
_cell.angle_alpha   90.00
_cell.angle_beta   90.00
_cell.angle_gamma   90.00
#
_symmetry.space_group_name_H-M   'P 1'
#
loop_
_entity.id
_entity.type
_entity.pdbx_description
1 polymer ?
#
loop_
_entity_poly.entity_id
_entity_poly.type
_entity_poly.pdbx_seq_one_letter_code
_entity_poly.pdbx_strand_id
1 'polypeptide(L)'
;MSTIRCINISLELFGVFLSLILILSLLLYRIEKDALNSCFLKVLILNTLLLGSDAAAWGLKGRPGTAAWYGVHTANFLVYVLGYFLLTAFTDYLVNYIAAKGPVSRKPVILMRGLALTAVLLVIISQFNHMYYLIDENNVYHRQGLFWLSQMWGIFCIVLNAGLLFHHRKKLSDKDILVFTVYIALPLLAMLIQIFVYGIALLYLSTTITILCIYLGIQEEEANKRREKERELTQGRIAVMLSQIQPHFLYNSLLGIKQLCDTEPRKASDALVHFSYFLRGNLDSLTDIRLIPFSKEINHVQDYLYLEKMRFEERLNIEWDITFDDFFLPPLTLQPLVENAVRYGITEQEEGGTIWIQSKLTSDAVIITIIDDGCGFDTAETKADGHTHIGITNVRQRLESQCHASLAIISIPGVGTKAEIIIPLKEGIL
;
A
#
# COMPACT_ATOMS: atom_id res chain seq x y z
N MET A 1 14.35 -15.15 -50.01
CA MET A 1 13.55 -14.27 -49.12
C MET A 1 14.24 -12.91 -49.12
N SER A 2 13.58 -11.80 -49.44
CA SER A 2 14.25 -10.48 -49.50
C SER A 2 14.63 -9.98 -48.10
N THR A 3 15.74 -9.24 -47.99
CA THR A 3 16.24 -8.70 -46.70
C THR A 3 15.16 -7.90 -45.95
N ILE A 4 14.36 -7.10 -46.67
CA ILE A 4 13.24 -6.30 -46.12
C ILE A 4 12.18 -7.20 -45.47
N ARG A 5 11.86 -8.35 -46.07
CA ARG A 5 10.87 -9.29 -45.53
C ARG A 5 11.34 -9.92 -44.23
N CYS A 6 12.62 -10.29 -44.12
CA CYS A 6 13.19 -10.81 -42.88
C CYS A 6 13.19 -9.75 -41.77
N ILE A 7 13.48 -8.49 -42.10
CA ILE A 7 13.44 -7.37 -41.16
C ILE A 7 12.03 -7.18 -40.61
N ASN A 8 11.01 -7.10 -41.48
CA ASN A 8 9.62 -6.90 -41.02
C ASN A 8 9.15 -8.03 -40.11
N ILE A 9 9.38 -9.29 -40.50
CA ILE A 9 8.99 -10.44 -39.66
C ILE A 9 9.71 -10.39 -38.31
N SER A 10 10.99 -10.03 -38.29
CA SER A 10 11.74 -9.94 -37.03
C SER A 10 11.22 -8.83 -36.12
N LEU A 11 10.88 -7.67 -36.68
CA LEU A 11 10.30 -6.55 -35.94
C LEU A 11 8.91 -6.90 -35.35
N GLU A 12 8.05 -7.52 -36.17
CA GLU A 12 6.72 -7.95 -35.74
C GLU A 12 6.80 -9.02 -34.65
N LEU A 13 7.66 -10.04 -34.81
CA LEU A 13 7.89 -11.06 -33.80
C LEU A 13 8.50 -10.49 -32.51
N PHE A 14 9.36 -9.48 -32.61
CA PHE A 14 9.86 -8.77 -31.43
C PHE A 14 8.73 -8.04 -30.70
N GLY A 15 7.81 -7.39 -31.41
CA GLY A 15 6.61 -6.80 -30.82
C GLY A 15 5.71 -7.84 -30.14
N VAL A 16 5.54 -9.02 -30.75
CA VAL A 16 4.78 -10.15 -30.16
C VAL A 16 5.44 -10.57 -28.85
N PHE A 17 6.75 -10.78 -28.87
CA PHE A 17 7.51 -11.16 -27.68
C PHE A 17 7.36 -10.12 -26.55
N LEU A 18 7.50 -8.84 -26.86
CA LEU A 18 7.32 -7.76 -25.90
C LEU A 18 5.90 -7.76 -25.31
N SER A 19 4.88 -7.89 -26.16
CA SER A 19 3.47 -7.94 -25.72
C SER A 19 3.19 -9.16 -24.82
N LEU A 20 3.77 -10.32 -25.12
CA LEU A 20 3.67 -11.53 -24.30
C LEU A 20 4.33 -11.35 -22.92
N ILE A 21 5.48 -10.69 -22.85
CA ILE A 21 6.13 -10.36 -21.56
C ILE A 21 5.19 -9.49 -20.72
N LEU A 22 4.58 -8.47 -21.32
CA LEU A 22 3.65 -7.57 -20.61
C LEU A 22 2.40 -8.33 -20.12
N ILE A 23 1.86 -9.23 -20.94
CA ILE A 23 0.74 -10.11 -20.56
C ILE A 23 1.14 -11.00 -19.38
N LEU A 24 2.29 -11.67 -19.46
CA LEU A 24 2.78 -12.55 -18.40
C LEU A 24 3.01 -11.76 -17.12
N SER A 25 3.57 -10.56 -17.20
CA SER A 25 3.80 -9.69 -16.04
C SER A 25 2.48 -9.32 -15.36
N LEU A 26 1.44 -8.94 -16.11
CA LEU A 26 0.11 -8.67 -15.56
C LEU A 26 -0.54 -9.89 -14.92
N LEU A 27 -0.38 -11.08 -15.51
CA LEU A 27 -0.94 -12.32 -14.98
C LEU A 27 -0.24 -12.79 -13.70
N LEU A 28 1.10 -12.69 -13.65
CA LEU A 28 1.91 -13.10 -12.51
C LEU A 28 1.70 -12.19 -11.30
N TYR A 29 1.51 -10.89 -11.51
CA TYR A 29 1.41 -9.93 -10.42
C TYR A 29 0.09 -9.97 -9.65
N ARG A 30 -0.85 -10.86 -10.03
CA ARG A 30 -2.15 -11.12 -9.36
C ARG A 30 -2.79 -9.81 -8.88
N ILE A 31 -2.74 -8.78 -9.72
CA ILE A 31 -3.36 -7.51 -9.40
C ILE A 31 -4.85 -7.82 -9.22
N GLU A 32 -5.46 -7.31 -8.15
CA GLU A 32 -6.89 -7.43 -7.93
C GLU A 32 -7.63 -7.23 -9.25
N LYS A 33 -8.74 -7.96 -9.46
CA LYS A 33 -9.56 -7.91 -10.67
C LYS A 33 -10.16 -6.51 -10.87
N ASP A 34 -9.32 -5.56 -11.23
CA ASP A 34 -9.67 -4.22 -11.59
C ASP A 34 -10.14 -4.25 -13.05
N ALA A 35 -11.26 -3.58 -13.29
CA ALA A 35 -11.83 -3.44 -14.63
C ALA A 35 -10.81 -2.80 -15.59
N LEU A 36 -9.91 -1.95 -15.08
CA LEU A 36 -8.87 -1.30 -15.86
C LEU A 36 -7.83 -2.29 -16.41
N ASN A 37 -7.31 -3.17 -15.55
CA ASN A 37 -6.34 -4.20 -15.94
C ASN A 37 -6.95 -5.20 -16.92
N SER A 38 -8.23 -5.53 -16.73
CA SER A 38 -8.97 -6.39 -17.67
C SER A 38 -9.11 -5.73 -19.06
N CYS A 39 -9.30 -4.41 -19.12
CA CYS A 39 -9.33 -3.67 -20.39
C CYS A 39 -7.94 -3.61 -21.04
N PHE A 40 -6.89 -3.34 -20.25
CA PHE A 40 -5.53 -3.28 -20.76
C PHE A 40 -5.01 -4.64 -21.26
N LEU A 41 -5.39 -5.73 -20.58
CA LEU A 41 -5.09 -7.10 -21.03
C LEU A 41 -5.70 -7.38 -22.41
N LYS A 42 -6.93 -6.91 -22.68
CA LYS A 42 -7.56 -7.04 -24.01
C LYS A 42 -6.77 -6.28 -25.08
N VAL A 43 -6.29 -5.07 -24.77
CA VAL A 43 -5.43 -4.28 -25.67
C VAL A 43 -4.16 -5.07 -26.01
N LEU A 44 -3.49 -5.65 -25.01
CA LEU A 44 -2.29 -6.46 -25.21
C LEU A 44 -2.53 -7.73 -26.04
N ILE A 45 -3.61 -8.47 -25.76
CA ILE A 45 -3.97 -9.67 -26.52
C ILE A 45 -4.24 -9.31 -27.98
N LEU A 46 -5.05 -8.27 -28.23
CA LEU A 46 -5.36 -7.83 -29.59
C LEU A 46 -4.12 -7.34 -30.33
N ASN A 47 -3.23 -6.58 -29.67
CA ASN A 47 -1.96 -6.16 -30.24
C ASN A 47 -1.09 -7.38 -30.61
N THR A 48 -1.02 -8.38 -29.74
CA THR A 48 -0.24 -9.61 -29.97
C THR A 48 -0.76 -10.40 -31.18
N LEU A 49 -2.09 -10.58 -31.27
CA LEU A 49 -2.73 -11.26 -32.40
C LEU A 49 -2.55 -10.48 -33.71
N LEU A 50 -2.60 -9.15 -33.65
CA LEU A 50 -2.40 -8.26 -34.79
C LEU A 50 -0.99 -8.38 -35.36
N LEU A 51 0.04 -8.24 -34.52
CA LEU A 51 1.45 -8.40 -34.90
C LEU A 51 1.72 -9.81 -35.45
N GLY A 52 1.17 -10.84 -34.80
CA GLY A 52 1.30 -12.23 -35.25
C GLY A 52 0.65 -12.46 -36.63
N SER A 53 -0.48 -11.82 -36.89
CA SER A 53 -1.15 -11.86 -38.19
C SER A 53 -0.34 -11.13 -39.26
N ASP A 54 0.24 -9.96 -38.95
CA ASP A 54 1.10 -9.24 -39.91
C ASP A 54 2.40 -10.01 -40.21
N ALA A 55 3.03 -10.57 -39.18
CA ALA A 55 4.19 -11.46 -39.33
C ALA A 55 3.86 -12.68 -40.21
N ALA A 56 2.68 -13.28 -40.06
CA ALA A 56 2.22 -14.38 -40.90
C ALA A 56 1.98 -13.93 -42.36
N ALA A 57 1.39 -12.76 -42.57
CA ALA A 57 1.20 -12.18 -43.91
C ALA A 57 2.54 -11.98 -44.62
N TRP A 58 3.55 -11.42 -43.94
CA TRP A 58 4.91 -11.33 -44.46
C TRP A 58 5.55 -12.69 -44.63
N GLY A 59 5.38 -13.62 -43.69
CA GLY A 59 5.97 -14.96 -43.68
C GLY A 59 5.48 -15.85 -44.82
N LEU A 60 4.24 -15.68 -45.26
CA LEU A 60 3.61 -16.49 -46.31
C LEU A 60 3.59 -15.82 -47.69
N LYS A 61 3.82 -14.51 -47.79
CA LYS A 61 3.90 -13.75 -49.07
C LYS A 61 4.72 -14.48 -50.14
N GLY A 62 4.23 -14.63 -51.37
CA GLY A 62 5.04 -15.22 -52.44
C GLY A 62 5.30 -16.73 -52.33
N ARG A 63 4.77 -17.43 -51.32
CA ARG A 63 4.94 -18.90 -51.20
C ARG A 63 3.87 -19.61 -52.02
N PRO A 64 4.23 -20.60 -52.86
CA PRO A 64 3.25 -21.39 -53.60
C PRO A 64 2.51 -22.37 -52.68
N GLY A 65 1.33 -22.83 -53.11
CA GLY A 65 0.55 -23.86 -52.43
C GLY A 65 -0.74 -23.36 -51.77
N THR A 66 -1.72 -24.26 -51.67
CA THR A 66 -3.08 -23.95 -51.16
C THR A 66 -3.07 -23.47 -49.71
N ALA A 67 -2.25 -24.09 -48.84
CA ALA A 67 -2.12 -23.67 -47.45
C ALA A 67 -1.54 -22.25 -47.31
N ALA A 68 -0.55 -21.90 -48.13
CA ALA A 68 0.01 -20.56 -48.16
C ALA A 68 -1.00 -19.54 -48.70
N TRP A 69 -1.81 -19.92 -49.69
CA TRP A 69 -2.88 -19.09 -50.23
C TRP A 69 -3.90 -18.72 -49.15
N TYR A 70 -4.49 -19.70 -48.47
CA TYR A 70 -5.44 -19.46 -47.38
C TYR A 70 -4.80 -18.66 -46.24
N GLY A 71 -3.54 -18.96 -45.91
CA GLY A 71 -2.82 -18.28 -44.84
C GLY A 71 -2.58 -16.80 -45.10
N VAL A 72 -2.14 -16.41 -46.31
CA VAL A 72 -1.95 -14.98 -46.67
C VAL A 72 -3.27 -14.22 -46.66
N HIS A 73 -4.35 -14.82 -47.19
CA HIS A 73 -5.67 -14.19 -47.20
C HIS A 73 -6.21 -13.97 -45.79
N THR A 74 -6.15 -15.02 -44.96
CA THR A 74 -6.62 -14.97 -43.57
C THR A 74 -5.79 -13.97 -42.75
N ALA A 75 -4.46 -13.99 -42.89
CA ALA A 75 -3.57 -13.09 -42.18
C ALA A 75 -3.85 -11.62 -42.51
N ASN A 76 -3.94 -11.26 -43.79
CA ASN A 76 -4.25 -9.88 -44.18
C ASN A 76 -5.65 -9.45 -43.73
N PHE A 77 -6.66 -10.32 -43.85
CA PHE A 77 -8.00 -10.04 -43.33
C PHE A 77 -7.99 -9.76 -41.82
N LEU A 78 -7.30 -10.61 -41.04
CA LEU A 78 -7.16 -10.46 -39.60
C LEU A 78 -6.45 -9.15 -39.24
N VAL A 79 -5.44 -8.73 -40.00
CA VAL A 79 -4.74 -7.45 -39.74
C VAL A 79 -5.71 -6.27 -39.75
N TYR A 80 -6.61 -6.19 -40.73
CA TYR A 80 -7.63 -5.12 -40.76
C TYR A 80 -8.61 -5.22 -39.60
N VAL A 81 -9.18 -6.42 -39.37
CA VAL A 81 -10.21 -6.62 -38.34
C VAL A 81 -9.67 -6.36 -36.94
N LEU A 82 -8.50 -6.92 -36.63
CA LEU A 82 -7.84 -6.76 -35.33
C LEU A 82 -7.41 -5.32 -35.07
N GLY A 83 -7.04 -4.55 -36.12
CA GLY A 83 -6.75 -3.12 -35.98
C GLY A 83 -7.94 -2.32 -35.44
N TYR A 84 -9.15 -2.54 -35.97
CA TYR A 84 -10.36 -1.87 -35.48
C TYR A 84 -10.77 -2.34 -34.08
N PHE A 85 -10.59 -3.62 -33.77
CA PHE A 85 -10.82 -4.13 -32.41
C PHE A 85 -9.81 -3.58 -31.41
N LEU A 86 -8.54 -3.43 -31.79
CA LEU A 86 -7.51 -2.83 -30.94
C LEU A 86 -7.86 -1.39 -30.59
N LEU A 87 -8.27 -0.58 -31.56
CA LEU A 87 -8.74 0.79 -31.34
C LEU A 87 -9.95 0.84 -30.41
N THR A 88 -10.89 -0.09 -30.58
CA THR A 88 -12.08 -0.19 -29.73
C THR A 88 -11.72 -0.57 -28.29
N ALA A 89 -10.83 -1.56 -28.12
CA ALA A 89 -10.34 -1.98 -26.81
C ALA A 89 -9.57 -0.86 -26.11
N PHE A 90 -8.80 -0.07 -26.86
CA PHE A 90 -8.12 1.11 -26.32
C PHE A 90 -9.11 2.19 -25.89
N THR A 91 -10.18 2.46 -26.65
CA THR A 91 -11.24 3.39 -26.22
C THR A 91 -11.92 2.91 -24.94
N ASP A 92 -12.21 1.61 -24.84
CA ASP A 92 -12.74 1.01 -23.62
C ASP A 92 -11.77 1.20 -22.44
N TYR A 93 -10.47 0.97 -22.64
CA TYR A 93 -9.45 1.23 -21.64
C TYR A 93 -9.40 2.72 -21.23
N LEU A 94 -9.32 3.64 -22.18
CA LEU A 94 -9.23 5.09 -21.93
C LEU A 94 -10.46 5.61 -21.17
N VAL A 95 -11.66 5.15 -21.53
CA VAL A 95 -12.88 5.53 -20.81
C VAL A 95 -12.88 5.00 -19.38
N ASN A 96 -12.47 3.75 -19.15
CA ASN A 96 -12.37 3.22 -17.78
C ASN A 96 -11.26 3.93 -16.97
N TYR A 97 -10.14 4.29 -17.61
CA TYR A 97 -9.06 5.06 -16.98
C TYR A 97 -9.55 6.43 -16.51
N ILE A 98 -10.26 7.17 -17.37
CA ILE A 98 -10.82 8.48 -17.00
C ILE A 98 -11.95 8.30 -15.97
N ALA A 99 -12.77 7.24 -16.07
CA ALA A 99 -13.85 6.95 -15.14
C ALA A 99 -13.35 6.73 -13.70
N ALA A 100 -12.17 6.15 -13.53
CA ALA A 100 -11.52 6.01 -12.23
C ALA A 100 -11.17 7.36 -11.58
N LYS A 101 -11.06 8.45 -12.37
CA LYS A 101 -10.75 9.81 -11.92
C LYS A 101 -11.96 10.75 -11.92
N GLY A 102 -13.16 10.25 -12.23
CA GLY A 102 -14.42 11.00 -12.16
C GLY A 102 -15.45 10.57 -13.22
N PRO A 103 -16.68 11.12 -13.20
CA PRO A 103 -17.77 10.62 -14.04
C PRO A 103 -17.52 10.83 -15.55
N VAL A 104 -17.75 9.79 -16.35
CA VAL A 104 -17.56 9.80 -17.81
C VAL A 104 -18.73 9.11 -18.50
N SER A 105 -19.16 9.67 -19.63
CA SER A 105 -20.22 9.08 -20.46
C SER A 105 -19.71 7.88 -21.26
N ARG A 106 -20.51 6.81 -21.37
CA ARG A 106 -20.20 5.64 -22.23
C ARG A 106 -20.54 5.86 -23.71
N LYS A 107 -21.15 6.99 -24.09
CA LYS A 107 -21.53 7.27 -25.50
C LYS A 107 -20.36 7.15 -26.51
N PRO A 108 -19.14 7.63 -26.21
CA PRO A 108 -18.01 7.48 -27.13
C PRO A 108 -17.64 6.02 -27.41
N VAL A 109 -17.78 5.12 -26.42
CA VAL A 109 -17.55 3.67 -26.62
C VAL A 109 -18.57 3.09 -27.59
N ILE A 110 -19.84 3.44 -27.44
CA ILE A 110 -20.92 2.97 -28.32
C ILE A 110 -20.68 3.45 -29.75
N LEU A 111 -20.33 4.72 -29.91
CA LEU A 111 -19.97 5.29 -31.20
C LEU A 111 -18.75 4.58 -31.82
N MET A 112 -17.69 4.35 -31.04
CA MET A 112 -16.50 3.62 -31.48
C MET A 112 -16.84 2.21 -31.99
N ARG A 113 -17.67 1.47 -31.24
CA ARG A 113 -18.14 0.14 -31.66
C ARG A 113 -18.94 0.19 -32.95
N GLY A 114 -19.78 1.20 -33.13
CA GLY A 114 -20.51 1.43 -34.38
C GLY A 114 -19.56 1.66 -35.57
N LEU A 115 -18.60 2.58 -35.42
CA LEU A 115 -17.58 2.87 -36.44
C LEU A 115 -16.74 1.63 -36.78
N ALA A 116 -16.28 0.90 -35.77
CA ALA A 116 -15.51 -0.32 -35.94
C ALA A 116 -16.32 -1.41 -36.65
N LEU A 117 -17.60 -1.59 -36.28
CA LEU A 117 -18.49 -2.55 -36.93
C LEU A 117 -18.68 -2.21 -38.41
N THR A 118 -18.95 -0.93 -38.73
CA THR A 118 -19.09 -0.50 -40.13
C THR A 118 -17.81 -0.72 -40.93
N ALA A 119 -16.65 -0.44 -40.33
CA ALA A 119 -15.37 -0.64 -40.99
C ALA A 119 -15.08 -2.14 -41.23
N VAL A 120 -15.35 -3.00 -40.26
CA VAL A 120 -15.21 -4.46 -40.38
C VAL A 120 -16.14 -5.01 -41.46
N LEU A 121 -17.39 -4.56 -41.53
CA LEU A 121 -18.32 -4.97 -42.59
C LEU A 121 -17.79 -4.59 -43.98
N LEU A 122 -17.20 -3.41 -44.15
CA LEU A 122 -16.58 -3.01 -45.41
C LEU A 122 -15.33 -3.85 -45.75
N VAL A 123 -14.54 -4.25 -44.75
CA VAL A 123 -13.41 -5.19 -44.95
C VAL A 123 -13.91 -6.56 -45.42
N ILE A 124 -15.04 -7.04 -44.86
CA ILE A 124 -15.68 -8.29 -45.29
C ILE A 124 -16.18 -8.17 -46.74
N ILE A 125 -16.89 -7.08 -47.08
CA ILE A 125 -17.34 -6.82 -48.46
C ILE A 125 -16.14 -6.74 -49.41
N SER A 126 -15.03 -6.15 -48.95
CA SER A 126 -13.79 -6.07 -49.72
C SER A 126 -13.19 -7.42 -50.09
N GLN A 127 -13.51 -8.50 -49.38
CA GLN A 127 -13.03 -9.84 -49.76
C GLN A 127 -13.66 -10.32 -51.07
N PHE A 128 -14.86 -9.83 -51.41
CA PHE A 128 -15.62 -10.26 -52.59
C PHE A 128 -15.45 -9.34 -53.80
N ASN A 129 -15.28 -8.04 -53.57
CA ASN A 129 -15.19 -7.05 -54.65
C ASN A 129 -13.79 -6.45 -54.84
N HIS A 130 -12.82 -6.85 -54.01
CA HIS A 130 -11.43 -6.38 -54.04
C HIS A 130 -11.27 -4.85 -53.94
N MET A 131 -12.17 -4.16 -53.22
CA MET A 131 -12.12 -2.70 -53.14
C MET A 131 -10.89 -2.15 -52.39
N TYR A 132 -10.46 -2.81 -51.30
CA TYR A 132 -9.31 -2.37 -50.50
C TYR A 132 -8.00 -3.00 -50.95
N TYR A 133 -8.03 -4.30 -51.24
CA TYR A 133 -6.85 -5.03 -51.66
C TYR A 133 -7.21 -6.25 -52.50
N LEU A 134 -6.21 -6.72 -53.23
CA LEU A 134 -6.23 -7.99 -53.95
C LEU A 134 -4.96 -8.75 -53.61
N ILE A 135 -5.07 -10.06 -53.42
CA ILE A 135 -3.91 -10.95 -53.36
C ILE A 135 -3.88 -11.68 -54.71
N ASP A 136 -2.76 -11.54 -55.43
CA ASP A 136 -2.61 -12.16 -56.75
C ASP A 136 -2.35 -13.67 -56.67
N GLU A 137 -2.27 -14.33 -57.83
CA GLU A 137 -1.99 -15.76 -57.96
C GLU A 137 -0.64 -16.16 -57.35
N ASN A 138 0.29 -15.21 -57.23
CA ASN A 138 1.59 -15.41 -56.62
C ASN A 138 1.57 -15.15 -55.10
N ASN A 139 0.40 -15.01 -54.47
CA ASN A 139 0.26 -14.69 -53.04
C ASN A 139 0.95 -13.37 -52.66
N VAL A 140 0.89 -12.35 -53.54
CA VAL A 140 1.41 -11.00 -53.30
C VAL A 140 0.23 -10.05 -53.08
N TYR A 141 0.28 -9.31 -51.97
CA TYR A 141 -0.70 -8.30 -51.61
C TYR A 141 -0.51 -7.01 -52.42
N HIS A 142 -1.60 -6.55 -53.03
CA HIS A 142 -1.68 -5.29 -53.78
C HIS A 142 -2.79 -4.39 -53.23
N ARG A 143 -2.49 -3.10 -53.01
CA ARG A 143 -3.50 -2.10 -52.61
C ARG A 143 -4.37 -1.74 -53.81
N GLN A 144 -5.67 -1.60 -53.59
CA GLN A 144 -6.65 -1.27 -54.63
C GLN A 144 -7.14 0.18 -54.49
N GLY A 145 -7.88 0.67 -55.49
CA GLY A 145 -8.23 2.08 -55.61
C GLY A 145 -9.02 2.67 -54.42
N LEU A 146 -9.79 1.85 -53.69
CA LEU A 146 -10.57 2.30 -52.53
C LEU A 146 -9.89 1.99 -51.18
N PHE A 147 -8.62 1.60 -51.17
CA PHE A 147 -7.83 1.38 -49.94
C PHE A 147 -7.87 2.59 -48.98
N TRP A 148 -7.87 3.82 -49.49
CA TRP A 148 -7.94 5.04 -48.66
C TRP A 148 -9.19 5.10 -47.78
N LEU A 149 -10.30 4.48 -48.20
CA LEU A 149 -11.52 4.45 -47.43
C LEU A 149 -11.34 3.61 -46.14
N SER A 150 -10.54 2.54 -46.16
CA SER A 150 -10.22 1.79 -44.94
C SER A 150 -9.40 2.64 -43.96
N GLN A 151 -8.49 3.47 -44.48
CA GLN A 151 -7.66 4.39 -43.69
C GLN A 151 -8.51 5.49 -43.04
N MET A 152 -9.50 6.04 -43.75
CA MET A 152 -10.42 7.04 -43.20
C MET A 152 -11.16 6.57 -41.96
N TRP A 153 -11.66 5.33 -41.96
CA TRP A 153 -12.33 4.76 -40.78
C TRP A 153 -11.38 4.67 -39.58
N GLY A 154 -10.11 4.28 -39.80
CA GLY A 154 -9.08 4.29 -38.77
C GLY A 154 -8.85 5.70 -38.20
N ILE A 155 -8.75 6.71 -39.08
CA ILE A 155 -8.57 8.11 -38.69
C ILE A 155 -9.77 8.60 -37.86
N PHE A 156 -11.01 8.28 -38.24
CA PHE A 156 -12.18 8.66 -37.45
C PHE A 156 -12.15 8.07 -36.03
N CYS A 157 -11.71 6.81 -35.89
CA CYS A 157 -11.51 6.20 -34.57
C CYS A 157 -10.41 6.91 -33.76
N ILE A 158 -9.30 7.27 -34.39
CA ILE A 158 -8.19 8.01 -33.74
C ILE A 158 -8.65 9.41 -33.31
N VAL A 159 -9.38 10.14 -34.16
CA VAL A 159 -9.94 11.46 -33.85
C VAL A 159 -10.93 11.39 -32.70
N LEU A 160 -11.76 10.34 -32.63
CA LEU A 160 -12.66 10.13 -31.51
C LEU A 160 -11.90 9.95 -30.19
N ASN A 161 -10.82 9.15 -30.18
CA ASN A 161 -9.94 8.99 -29.01
C ASN A 161 -9.22 10.30 -28.63
N ALA A 162 -8.73 11.05 -29.61
CA ALA A 162 -8.11 12.35 -29.38
C ALA A 162 -9.10 13.37 -28.80
N GLY A 163 -10.33 13.41 -29.32
CA GLY A 163 -11.41 14.25 -28.80
C GLY A 163 -11.80 13.88 -27.37
N LEU A 164 -11.87 12.58 -27.06
CA LEU A 164 -12.13 12.09 -25.70
C LEU A 164 -11.04 12.54 -24.72
N LEU A 165 -9.77 12.38 -25.11
CA LEU A 165 -8.61 12.82 -24.32
C LEU A 165 -8.65 14.34 -24.10
N PHE A 166 -8.86 15.12 -25.16
CA PHE A 166 -8.90 16.58 -25.07
C PHE A 166 -10.05 17.07 -24.20
N HIS A 167 -11.24 16.47 -24.31
CA HIS A 167 -12.41 16.85 -23.52
C HIS A 167 -12.20 16.58 -22.02
N HIS A 168 -11.52 15.48 -21.68
CA HIS A 168 -11.28 15.08 -20.29
C HIS A 168 -9.89 15.44 -19.74
N ARG A 169 -9.07 16.20 -20.48
CA ARG A 169 -7.69 16.54 -20.10
C ARG A 169 -7.56 17.13 -18.69
N LYS A 170 -8.55 17.91 -18.23
CA LYS A 170 -8.52 18.53 -16.88
C LYS A 170 -8.61 17.52 -15.72
N LYS A 171 -9.01 16.27 -15.98
CA LYS A 171 -9.10 15.20 -14.98
C LYS A 171 -7.83 14.34 -14.91
N LEU A 172 -6.90 14.57 -15.83
CA LEU A 172 -5.73 13.74 -16.04
C LEU A 172 -4.49 14.48 -15.56
N SER A 173 -3.47 13.74 -15.13
CA SER A 173 -2.17 14.33 -14.84
C SER A 173 -1.47 14.74 -16.14
N ASP A 174 -0.52 15.67 -16.06
CA ASP A 174 0.28 16.06 -17.24
C ASP A 174 1.02 14.86 -17.85
N LYS A 175 1.44 13.91 -17.01
CA LYS A 175 2.04 12.64 -17.45
C LYS A 175 1.04 11.78 -18.22
N ASP A 176 -0.19 11.63 -17.74
CA ASP A 176 -1.22 10.84 -18.42
C ASP A 176 -1.56 11.44 -19.80
N ILE A 177 -1.68 12.77 -19.87
CA ILE A 177 -1.95 13.48 -21.11
C ILE A 177 -0.82 13.23 -22.10
N LEU A 178 0.43 13.34 -21.66
CA LEU A 178 1.60 13.08 -22.49
C LEU A 178 1.57 11.64 -23.03
N VAL A 179 1.40 10.65 -22.15
CA VAL A 179 1.41 9.22 -22.52
C VAL A 179 0.30 8.89 -23.52
N PHE A 180 -0.93 9.34 -23.28
CA PHE A 180 -2.04 9.08 -24.20
C PHE A 180 -1.93 9.87 -25.51
N THR A 181 -1.37 11.08 -25.47
CA THR A 181 -1.11 11.84 -26.70
C THR A 181 -0.07 11.13 -27.55
N VAL A 182 1.00 10.62 -26.95
CA VAL A 182 2.02 9.83 -27.64
C VAL A 182 1.43 8.54 -28.23
N TYR A 183 0.56 7.85 -27.48
CA TYR A 183 -0.17 6.67 -27.96
C TYR A 183 -1.03 6.94 -29.19
N ILE A 184 -1.65 8.13 -29.27
CA ILE A 184 -2.50 8.50 -30.42
C ILE A 184 -1.65 9.02 -31.58
N ALA A 185 -0.66 9.86 -31.30
CA ALA A 185 0.11 10.57 -32.31
C ALA A 185 1.15 9.69 -33.02
N LEU A 186 1.83 8.80 -32.29
CA LEU A 186 2.92 8.01 -32.87
C LEU A 186 2.41 6.96 -33.90
N PRO A 187 1.35 6.19 -33.63
CA PRO A 187 0.74 5.32 -34.64
C PRO A 187 0.14 6.10 -35.81
N LEU A 188 -0.45 7.27 -35.56
CA LEU A 188 -0.95 8.13 -36.65
C LEU A 188 0.20 8.59 -37.56
N LEU A 189 1.34 8.99 -37.00
CA LEU A 189 2.53 9.35 -37.78
C LEU A 189 3.06 8.14 -38.57
N ALA A 190 3.14 6.97 -37.93
CA ALA A 190 3.57 5.73 -38.59
C ALA A 190 2.63 5.34 -39.74
N MET A 191 1.32 5.50 -39.56
CA MET A 191 0.29 5.29 -40.57
C MET A 191 0.49 6.23 -41.77
N LEU A 192 0.71 7.52 -41.53
CA LEU A 192 0.98 8.50 -42.58
C LEU A 192 2.26 8.16 -43.37
N ILE A 193 3.34 7.77 -42.69
CA ILE A 193 4.57 7.32 -43.35
C ILE A 193 4.30 6.07 -44.21
N GLN A 194 3.52 5.10 -43.71
CA GLN A 194 3.20 3.85 -44.41
C GLN A 194 2.30 4.04 -45.65
N ILE A 195 1.63 5.20 -45.77
CA ILE A 195 0.92 5.57 -47.00
C ILE A 195 1.94 5.81 -48.13
N PHE A 196 3.04 6.51 -47.85
CA PHE A 196 4.05 6.90 -48.84
C PHE A 196 5.19 5.87 -49.00
N VAL A 197 5.58 5.19 -47.91
CA VAL A 197 6.69 4.24 -47.89
C VAL A 197 6.12 2.82 -47.79
N TYR A 198 6.08 2.13 -48.93
CA TYR A 198 5.59 0.75 -48.99
C TYR A 198 6.65 -0.24 -48.46
N GLY A 199 6.21 -1.16 -47.61
CA GLY A 199 6.98 -2.36 -47.27
C GLY A 199 7.80 -2.30 -45.98
N ILE A 200 7.55 -1.35 -45.08
CA ILE A 200 8.12 -1.32 -43.73
C ILE A 200 7.00 -1.47 -42.69
N ALA A 201 7.18 -2.40 -41.76
CA ALA A 201 6.28 -2.69 -40.64
C ALA A 201 6.49 -1.69 -39.48
N LEU A 202 5.95 -0.47 -39.60
CA LEU A 202 6.16 0.61 -38.62
C LEU A 202 4.96 0.85 -37.68
N LEU A 203 3.74 0.68 -38.20
CA LEU A 203 2.50 1.05 -37.49
C LEU A 203 2.31 0.27 -36.19
N TYR A 204 2.36 -1.05 -36.25
CA TYR A 204 2.06 -1.90 -35.10
C TYR A 204 3.23 -1.96 -34.11
N LEU A 205 4.47 -1.81 -34.59
CA LEU A 205 5.62 -1.59 -33.71
C LEU A 205 5.46 -0.31 -32.89
N SER A 206 5.07 0.80 -33.52
CA SER A 206 4.83 2.07 -32.81
C SER A 206 3.69 1.95 -31.78
N THR A 207 2.65 1.18 -32.11
CA THR A 207 1.55 0.87 -31.17
C THR A 207 2.08 0.06 -29.98
N THR A 208 2.96 -0.92 -30.22
CA THR A 208 3.56 -1.73 -29.15
C THR A 208 4.44 -0.90 -28.22
N ILE A 209 5.27 0.00 -28.77
CA ILE A 209 6.12 0.90 -27.98
C ILE A 209 5.26 1.81 -27.09
N THR A 210 4.16 2.32 -27.62
CA THR A 210 3.27 3.19 -26.84
C THR A 210 2.46 2.43 -25.79
N ILE A 211 2.04 1.18 -26.06
CA ILE A 211 1.48 0.27 -25.04
C ILE A 211 2.50 0.04 -23.91
N LEU A 212 3.78 -0.17 -24.25
CA LEU A 212 4.85 -0.31 -23.24
C LEU A 212 4.99 0.95 -22.39
N CYS A 213 4.97 2.15 -23.00
CA CYS A 213 5.00 3.41 -22.24
C CYS A 213 3.81 3.55 -21.28
N ILE A 214 2.59 3.18 -21.72
CA ILE A 214 1.40 3.14 -20.86
C ILE A 214 1.63 2.18 -19.69
N TYR A 215 2.11 0.97 -19.97
CA TYR A 215 2.38 -0.04 -18.94
C TYR A 215 3.37 0.46 -17.89
N LEU A 216 4.49 1.05 -18.31
CA LEU A 216 5.49 1.60 -17.40
C LEU A 216 4.91 2.73 -16.53
N GLY A 217 4.06 3.59 -17.10
CA GLY A 217 3.37 4.65 -16.36
C GLY A 217 2.43 4.09 -15.28
N ILE A 218 1.66 3.03 -15.60
CA ILE A 218 0.78 2.36 -14.62
C ILE A 218 1.63 1.77 -13.48
N GLN A 219 2.72 1.08 -13.81
CA GLN A 219 3.60 0.46 -12.81
C GLN A 219 4.25 1.49 -11.88
N GLU A 220 4.67 2.65 -12.43
CA GLU A 220 5.20 3.75 -11.62
C GLU A 220 4.14 4.30 -10.64
N GLU A 221 2.90 4.51 -11.10
CA GLU A 221 1.81 5.00 -10.26
C GLU A 221 1.49 4.02 -9.13
N GLU A 222 1.40 2.72 -9.43
CA GLU A 222 1.17 1.67 -8.42
C GLU A 222 2.32 1.58 -7.40
N ALA A 223 3.57 1.66 -7.87
CA ALA A 223 4.74 1.64 -6.99
C ALA A 223 4.75 2.86 -6.04
N ASN A 224 4.37 4.04 -6.53
CA ASN A 224 4.29 5.24 -5.70
C ASN A 224 3.19 5.14 -4.64
N LYS A 225 1.99 4.67 -5.02
CA LYS A 225 0.89 4.43 -4.05
C LYS A 225 1.28 3.43 -2.97
N ARG A 226 2.04 2.37 -3.31
CA ARG A 226 2.55 1.40 -2.32
C ARG A 226 3.55 2.05 -1.36
N ARG A 227 4.50 2.82 -1.88
CA ARG A 227 5.49 3.55 -1.05
C ARG A 227 4.82 4.54 -0.10
N GLU A 228 3.78 5.23 -0.54
CA GLU A 228 3.03 6.17 0.29
C GLU A 228 2.30 5.45 1.44
N LYS A 229 1.57 4.37 1.15
CA LYS A 229 0.94 3.53 2.18
C LYS A 229 1.94 2.96 3.19
N GLU A 230 3.10 2.51 2.72
CA GLU A 230 4.15 1.99 3.60
C GLU A 230 4.73 3.08 4.51
N ARG A 231 4.90 4.30 4.00
CA ARG A 231 5.29 5.48 4.79
C ARG A 231 4.24 5.83 5.83
N GLU A 232 2.96 5.88 5.46
CA GLU A 232 1.86 6.13 6.39
C GLU A 232 1.81 5.09 7.50
N LEU A 233 1.95 3.80 7.16
CA LEU A 233 2.00 2.71 8.15
C LEU A 233 3.20 2.86 9.09
N THR A 234 4.36 3.23 8.55
CA THR A 234 5.58 3.44 9.34
C THR A 234 5.41 4.63 10.29
N GLN A 235 4.91 5.75 9.80
CA GLN A 235 4.62 6.93 10.60
C GLN A 235 3.58 6.65 11.68
N GLY A 236 2.53 5.88 11.36
CA GLY A 236 1.52 5.45 12.32
C GLY A 236 2.12 4.59 13.43
N ARG A 237 3.00 3.63 13.09
CA ARG A 237 3.73 2.84 14.09
C ARG A 237 4.61 3.69 15.00
N ILE A 238 5.34 4.65 14.43
CA ILE A 238 6.17 5.59 15.19
C ILE A 238 5.28 6.43 16.13
N ALA A 239 4.15 6.95 15.65
CA ALA A 239 3.23 7.74 16.46
C ALA A 239 2.67 6.94 17.63
N VAL A 240 2.30 5.67 17.41
CA VAL A 240 1.86 4.76 18.48
C VAL A 240 2.99 4.52 19.48
N MET A 241 4.21 4.24 19.03
CA MET A 241 5.37 4.07 19.91
C MET A 241 5.64 5.33 20.75
N LEU A 242 5.61 6.52 20.13
CA LEU A 242 5.80 7.78 20.85
C LEU A 242 4.67 8.08 21.83
N SER A 243 3.43 7.66 21.55
CA SER A 243 2.30 7.82 22.47
C SER A 243 2.40 6.96 23.73
N GLN A 244 3.23 5.91 23.72
CA GLN A 244 3.52 5.10 24.90
C GLN A 244 4.48 5.78 25.88
N ILE A 245 5.24 6.77 25.41
CA ILE A 245 5.96 7.70 26.27
C ILE A 245 4.96 8.76 26.72
N GLN A 246 4.92 9.13 28.00
CA GLN A 246 4.03 10.16 28.49
C GLN A 246 4.63 11.58 28.34
N PRO A 247 4.33 12.35 27.27
CA PRO A 247 4.93 13.67 27.07
C PRO A 247 4.58 14.67 28.18
N HIS A 248 3.39 14.56 28.78
CA HIS A 248 3.00 15.43 29.89
C HIS A 248 3.88 15.20 31.13
N PHE A 249 4.11 13.94 31.50
CA PHE A 249 5.02 13.62 32.59
C PHE A 249 6.43 14.15 32.30
N LEU A 250 6.96 13.92 31.09
CA LEU A 250 8.29 14.41 30.73
C LEU A 250 8.41 15.93 30.85
N TYR A 251 7.42 16.67 30.35
CA TYR A 251 7.39 18.13 30.43
C TYR A 251 7.33 18.62 31.88
N ASN A 252 6.47 18.03 32.70
CA ASN A 252 6.30 18.42 34.10
C ASN A 252 7.55 18.11 34.94
N SER A 253 8.17 16.94 34.71
CA SER A 253 9.41 16.57 35.38
C SER A 253 10.54 17.56 35.04
N LEU A 254 10.67 17.96 33.77
CA LEU A 254 11.66 18.97 33.36
C LEU A 254 11.38 20.36 33.98
N LEU A 255 10.11 20.78 34.06
CA LEU A 255 9.75 22.03 34.73
C LEU A 255 10.07 21.99 36.23
N GLY A 256 9.80 20.87 36.91
CA GLY A 256 10.18 20.69 38.31
C GLY A 256 11.69 20.75 38.52
N ILE A 257 12.47 20.05 37.67
CA ILE A 257 13.94 20.11 37.70
C ILE A 257 14.41 21.56 37.49
N LYS A 258 13.83 22.29 36.52
CA LYS A 258 14.17 23.69 36.24
C LYS A 258 13.94 24.59 37.44
N GLN A 259 12.89 24.37 38.23
CA GLN A 259 12.63 25.15 39.44
C GLN A 259 13.71 24.92 40.50
N LEU A 260 14.20 23.69 40.63
CA LEU A 260 15.26 23.34 41.57
C LEU A 260 16.65 23.85 41.16
N CYS A 261 16.90 24.13 39.88
CA CYS A 261 18.20 24.61 39.42
C CYS A 261 18.67 25.87 40.15
N ASP A 262 17.74 26.78 40.47
CA ASP A 262 18.05 28.06 41.11
C ASP A 262 18.03 27.96 42.65
N THR A 263 17.21 27.07 43.23
CA THR A 263 16.97 26.99 44.68
C THR A 263 17.75 25.86 45.36
N GLU A 264 17.82 24.69 44.74
CA GLU A 264 18.44 23.47 45.30
C GLU A 264 19.24 22.69 44.22
N PRO A 265 20.40 23.22 43.78
CA PRO A 265 21.12 22.68 42.61
C PRO A 265 21.53 21.21 42.72
N ARG A 266 21.80 20.73 43.94
CA ARG A 266 22.13 19.31 44.18
C ARG A 266 20.93 18.40 43.92
N LYS A 267 19.75 18.74 44.47
CA LYS A 267 18.52 17.98 44.21
C LYS A 267 18.13 18.02 42.73
N ALA A 268 18.35 19.15 42.06
CA ALA A 268 18.15 19.27 40.61
C ALA A 268 19.04 18.29 39.82
N SER A 269 20.31 18.17 40.21
CA SER A 269 21.26 17.21 39.61
C SER A 269 20.80 15.76 39.81
N ASP A 270 20.38 15.40 41.02
CA ASP A 270 19.90 14.05 41.33
C ASP A 270 18.62 13.72 40.54
N ALA A 271 17.68 14.67 40.48
CA ALA A 271 16.46 14.55 39.69
C ALA A 271 16.73 14.39 38.19
N LEU A 272 17.75 15.06 37.65
CA LEU A 272 18.15 14.89 36.25
C LEU A 272 18.70 13.47 35.98
N VAL A 273 19.42 12.89 36.93
CA VAL A 273 19.91 11.51 36.83
C VAL A 273 18.74 10.54 36.82
N HIS A 274 17.81 10.64 37.78
CA HIS A 274 16.61 9.81 37.82
C HIS A 274 15.74 9.98 36.56
N PHE A 275 15.61 11.20 36.05
CA PHE A 275 14.93 11.46 34.77
C PHE A 275 15.60 10.74 33.60
N SER A 276 16.94 10.72 33.56
CA SER A 276 17.68 10.01 32.51
C SER A 276 17.48 8.49 32.57
N TYR A 277 17.44 7.91 33.77
CA TYR A 277 17.19 6.48 33.97
C TYR A 277 15.75 6.10 33.64
N PHE A 278 14.79 6.91 34.08
CA PHE A 278 13.39 6.75 33.70
C PHE A 278 13.19 6.80 32.18
N LEU A 279 13.75 7.80 31.50
CA LEU A 279 13.61 7.92 30.05
C LEU A 279 14.26 6.74 29.32
N ARG A 280 15.45 6.31 29.77
CA ARG A 280 16.14 5.14 29.20
C ARG A 280 15.30 3.87 29.38
N GLY A 281 14.72 3.63 30.56
CA GLY A 281 13.87 2.45 30.82
C GLY A 281 12.66 2.39 29.88
N ASN A 282 11.98 3.53 29.67
CA ASN A 282 10.87 3.61 28.72
C ASN A 282 11.34 3.33 27.27
N LEU A 283 12.47 3.89 26.85
CA LEU A 283 13.00 3.68 25.49
C LEU A 283 13.46 2.24 25.26
N ASP A 284 14.14 1.63 26.22
CA ASP A 284 14.61 0.24 26.13
C ASP A 284 13.42 -0.72 25.97
N SER A 285 12.32 -0.47 26.70
CA SER A 285 11.08 -1.26 26.61
C SER A 285 10.37 -1.22 25.26
N LEU A 286 10.58 -0.17 24.46
CA LEU A 286 10.03 -0.08 23.10
C LEU A 286 10.74 -1.04 22.14
N THR A 287 11.93 -1.53 22.51
CA THR A 287 12.79 -2.37 21.66
C THR A 287 12.98 -3.78 22.19
N ASP A 288 12.96 -3.99 23.52
CA ASP A 288 13.09 -5.30 24.14
C ASP A 288 11.76 -5.76 24.73
N ILE A 289 11.17 -6.81 24.16
CA ILE A 289 9.87 -7.38 24.56
C ILE A 289 10.05 -8.64 25.41
N ARG A 290 11.31 -9.01 25.73
CA ARG A 290 11.65 -10.20 26.53
C ARG A 290 11.44 -9.91 28.02
N LEU A 291 11.31 -10.98 28.80
CA LEU A 291 11.23 -10.87 30.25
C LEU A 291 12.51 -10.24 30.82
N ILE A 292 12.35 -9.36 31.80
CA ILE A 292 13.42 -8.68 32.53
C ILE A 292 13.37 -9.06 34.02
N PRO A 293 14.49 -8.98 34.75
CA PRO A 293 14.48 -9.18 36.21
C PRO A 293 13.57 -8.16 36.90
N PHE A 294 12.84 -8.58 37.92
CA PHE A 294 11.97 -7.71 38.71
C PHE A 294 12.69 -6.53 39.33
N SER A 295 13.95 -6.72 39.74
CA SER A 295 14.81 -5.64 40.22
C SER A 295 14.95 -4.48 39.23
N LYS A 296 14.99 -4.74 37.91
CA LYS A 296 15.02 -3.67 36.90
C LYS A 296 13.72 -2.88 36.86
N GLU A 297 12.59 -3.57 36.99
CA GLU A 297 11.28 -2.95 37.00
C GLU A 297 11.07 -2.10 38.26
N ILE A 298 11.55 -2.58 39.41
CA ILE A 298 11.55 -1.81 40.67
C ILE A 298 12.40 -0.55 40.55
N ASN A 299 13.63 -0.64 40.03
CA ASN A 299 14.48 0.54 39.83
C ASN A 299 13.79 1.57 38.93
N HIS A 300 13.13 1.10 37.87
CA HIS A 300 12.40 1.98 36.96
C HIS A 300 11.22 2.70 37.64
N VAL A 301 10.46 1.98 38.47
CA VAL A 301 9.38 2.56 39.28
C VAL A 301 9.92 3.52 40.34
N GLN A 302 11.08 3.24 40.95
CA GLN A 302 11.73 4.13 41.90
C GLN A 302 12.13 5.45 41.25
N ASP A 303 12.70 5.42 40.05
CA ASP A 303 13.04 6.64 39.30
C ASP A 303 11.79 7.49 39.00
N TYR A 304 10.70 6.84 38.59
CA TYR A 304 9.41 7.50 38.37
C TYR A 304 8.87 8.16 39.65
N LEU A 305 8.80 7.39 40.74
CA LEU A 305 8.25 7.85 42.02
C LEU A 305 9.13 8.93 42.67
N TYR A 306 10.44 8.91 42.45
CA TYR A 306 11.34 9.99 42.88
C TYR A 306 10.93 11.33 42.25
N LEU A 307 10.70 11.33 40.94
CA LEU A 307 10.29 12.53 40.19
C LEU A 307 8.89 13.02 40.59
N GLU A 308 7.96 12.10 40.86
CA GLU A 308 6.62 12.44 41.35
C GLU A 308 6.64 12.94 42.80
N LYS A 309 7.44 12.33 43.69
CA LYS A 309 7.62 12.77 45.09
C LYS A 309 8.20 14.18 45.15
N MET A 310 9.09 14.53 44.23
CA MET A 310 9.62 15.90 44.12
C MET A 310 8.54 16.91 43.76
N ARG A 311 7.51 16.52 42.98
CA ARG A 311 6.41 17.39 42.58
C ARG A 311 5.32 17.52 43.65
N PHE A 312 5.04 16.42 44.36
CA PHE A 312 3.97 16.36 45.35
C PHE A 312 4.44 16.48 46.79
N GLU A 313 5.75 16.50 47.01
CA GLU A 313 6.40 16.68 48.31
C GLU A 313 5.78 15.75 49.38
N GLU A 314 5.30 16.30 50.48
CA GLU A 314 4.72 15.54 51.59
C GLU A 314 3.40 14.84 51.26
N ARG A 315 2.75 15.17 50.13
CA ARG A 315 1.46 14.58 49.74
C ARG A 315 1.58 13.19 49.12
N LEU A 316 2.76 12.74 48.70
CA LEU A 316 2.93 11.41 48.12
C LEU A 316 3.84 10.57 49.02
N ASN A 317 3.32 9.63 49.78
CA ASN A 317 4.12 8.71 50.59
C ASN A 317 4.29 7.37 49.87
N ILE A 318 5.46 6.75 50.04
CA ILE A 318 5.81 5.54 49.31
C ILE A 318 6.43 4.56 50.31
N GLU A 319 5.84 3.37 50.40
CA GLU A 319 6.26 2.31 51.31
C GLU A 319 6.59 1.05 50.51
N TRP A 320 7.76 0.46 50.78
CA TRP A 320 8.28 -0.71 50.06
C TRP A 320 8.36 -1.92 50.99
N ASP A 321 7.72 -3.03 50.63
CA ASP A 321 7.79 -4.32 51.34
C ASP A 321 8.16 -5.44 50.34
N ILE A 322 9.41 -5.43 49.89
CA ILE A 322 9.93 -6.38 48.89
C ILE A 322 10.68 -7.50 49.62
N THR A 323 10.01 -8.63 49.83
CA THR A 323 10.59 -9.82 50.48
C THR A 323 11.14 -10.84 49.50
N PHE A 324 10.80 -10.73 48.21
CA PHE A 324 11.29 -11.57 47.13
C PHE A 324 11.39 -10.77 45.82
N ASP A 325 12.52 -10.84 45.14
CA ASP A 325 12.83 -10.08 43.92
C ASP A 325 13.52 -10.89 42.80
N ASP A 326 13.80 -12.17 43.05
CA ASP A 326 14.51 -13.06 42.11
C ASP A 326 13.53 -13.77 41.17
N PHE A 327 12.96 -13.02 40.23
CA PHE A 327 12.09 -13.55 39.18
C PHE A 327 12.03 -12.59 37.97
N PHE A 328 11.46 -13.10 36.88
CA PHE A 328 11.35 -12.37 35.62
C PHE A 328 9.90 -12.03 35.25
N LEU A 329 9.71 -10.85 34.66
CA LEU A 329 8.41 -10.38 34.17
C LEU A 329 8.58 -9.47 32.93
N PRO A 330 7.52 -9.20 32.15
CA PRO A 330 7.61 -8.30 31.00
C PRO A 330 7.94 -6.87 31.46
N PRO A 331 8.71 -6.10 30.67
CA PRO A 331 9.06 -4.71 31.00
C PRO A 331 7.82 -3.81 31.03
N LEU A 332 7.86 -2.75 31.84
CA LEU A 332 6.75 -1.81 32.06
C LEU A 332 5.44 -2.51 32.47
N THR A 333 5.55 -3.49 33.36
CA THR A 333 4.42 -4.15 34.03
C THR A 333 3.98 -3.38 35.28
N LEU A 334 4.92 -2.91 36.11
CA LEU A 334 4.57 -2.20 37.34
C LEU A 334 4.28 -0.72 37.09
N GLN A 335 5.04 -0.09 36.18
CA GLN A 335 4.91 1.36 35.95
C GLN A 335 3.46 1.78 35.65
N PRO A 336 2.69 1.14 34.75
CA PRO A 336 1.31 1.58 34.48
C PRO A 336 0.39 1.46 35.71
N LEU A 337 0.67 0.53 36.62
CA LEU A 337 -0.11 0.35 37.84
C LEU A 337 0.23 1.43 38.87
N VAL A 338 1.51 1.70 39.05
CA VAL A 338 2.00 2.76 39.97
C VAL A 338 1.61 4.15 39.47
N GLU A 339 1.70 4.41 38.17
CA GLU A 339 1.22 5.64 37.57
C GLU A 339 -0.26 5.89 37.84
N ASN A 340 -1.08 4.85 37.71
CA ASN A 340 -2.51 4.98 37.99
C ASN A 340 -2.77 5.26 39.47
N ALA A 341 -2.03 4.60 40.38
CA ALA A 341 -2.11 4.85 41.81
C ALA A 341 -1.72 6.31 42.16
N VAL A 342 -0.63 6.85 41.60
CA VAL A 342 -0.26 8.25 41.78
C VAL A 342 -1.35 9.16 41.20
N ARG A 343 -1.61 9.06 39.89
CA ARG A 343 -2.42 10.02 39.14
C ARG A 343 -3.88 10.02 39.59
N TYR A 344 -4.51 8.87 39.66
CA TYR A 344 -5.94 8.79 39.99
C TYR A 344 -6.16 8.61 41.49
N GLY A 345 -5.30 7.87 42.19
CA GLY A 345 -5.44 7.71 43.64
C GLY A 345 -5.02 8.98 44.40
N ILE A 346 -3.74 9.31 44.35
CA ILE A 346 -3.13 10.30 45.25
C ILE A 346 -3.37 11.74 44.81
N THR A 347 -3.26 12.07 43.51
CA THR A 347 -3.32 13.49 43.10
C THR A 347 -4.70 14.12 43.19
N GLU A 348 -5.77 13.31 43.16
CA GLU A 348 -7.15 13.77 43.34
C GLU A 348 -7.49 14.07 44.81
N GLN A 349 -6.67 13.60 45.76
CA GLN A 349 -6.88 13.78 47.18
C GLN A 349 -6.07 14.97 47.72
N GLU A 350 -6.75 15.97 48.30
CA GLU A 350 -6.10 17.20 48.80
C GLU A 350 -5.03 16.93 49.87
N GLU A 351 -5.28 16.00 50.79
CA GLU A 351 -4.32 15.63 51.84
C GLU A 351 -3.16 14.76 51.34
N GLY A 352 -3.22 14.30 50.09
CA GLY A 352 -2.29 13.30 49.57
C GLY A 352 -2.63 11.90 50.06
N GLY A 353 -1.65 11.00 50.02
CA GLY A 353 -1.81 9.61 50.44
C GLY A 353 -0.54 8.79 50.24
N THR A 354 -0.68 7.47 50.40
CA THR A 354 0.42 6.50 50.46
C THR A 354 0.24 5.42 49.41
N ILE A 355 1.35 5.07 48.74
CA ILE A 355 1.42 3.93 47.84
C ILE A 355 2.30 2.86 48.50
N TRP A 356 1.76 1.66 48.68
CA TRP A 356 2.49 0.48 49.14
C TRP A 356 2.81 -0.43 47.97
N ILE A 357 4.09 -0.77 47.79
CA ILE A 357 4.56 -1.70 46.77
C ILE A 357 5.18 -2.89 47.47
N GLN A 358 4.60 -4.07 47.26
CA GLN A 358 5.02 -5.29 47.96
C GLN A 358 5.26 -6.43 46.98
N SER A 359 6.20 -7.31 47.34
CA SER A 359 6.47 -8.56 46.62
C SER A 359 6.78 -9.68 47.60
N LYS A 360 6.11 -10.83 47.44
CA LYS A 360 6.20 -11.97 48.37
C LYS A 360 6.21 -13.28 47.60
N LEU A 361 7.07 -14.20 48.04
CA LEU A 361 7.08 -15.58 47.58
C LEU A 361 6.12 -16.40 48.46
N THR A 362 5.25 -17.18 47.82
CA THR A 362 4.39 -18.18 48.47
C THR A 362 4.81 -19.59 48.04
N SER A 363 4.13 -20.63 48.52
CA SER A 363 4.40 -22.01 48.11
C SER A 363 4.24 -22.25 46.61
N ASP A 364 3.32 -21.53 45.96
CA ASP A 364 2.86 -21.85 44.60
C ASP A 364 2.98 -20.68 43.61
N ALA A 365 3.27 -19.47 44.10
CA ALA A 365 3.33 -18.26 43.27
C ALA A 365 4.21 -17.15 43.87
N VAL A 366 4.66 -16.23 43.03
CA VAL A 366 5.12 -14.90 43.42
C VAL A 366 3.94 -13.95 43.32
N ILE A 367 3.70 -13.19 44.39
CA ILE A 367 2.61 -12.21 44.47
C ILE A 367 3.21 -10.81 44.56
N ILE A 368 2.76 -9.92 43.67
CA ILE A 368 3.11 -8.51 43.70
C ILE A 368 1.83 -7.72 43.96
N THR A 369 1.88 -6.79 44.90
CA THR A 369 0.73 -5.92 45.21
C THR A 369 1.15 -4.47 45.20
N ILE A 370 0.36 -3.64 44.49
CA ILE A 370 0.44 -2.19 44.52
C ILE A 370 -0.88 -1.70 45.12
N ILE A 371 -0.80 -1.00 46.24
CA ILE A 371 -1.96 -0.52 47.01
C ILE A 371 -1.83 1.00 47.14
N ASP A 372 -2.94 1.72 46.97
CA ASP A 372 -3.06 3.13 47.36
C ASP A 372 -4.26 3.33 48.30
N ASP A 373 -4.20 4.37 49.11
CA ASP A 373 -5.28 4.86 49.99
C ASP A 373 -5.99 6.10 49.40
N GLY A 374 -5.98 6.23 48.07
CA GLY A 374 -6.55 7.36 47.36
C GLY A 374 -8.06 7.30 47.21
N CYS A 375 -8.58 8.08 46.26
CA CYS A 375 -10.04 8.26 46.08
C CYS A 375 -10.79 6.98 45.69
N GLY A 376 -10.12 5.98 45.10
CA GLY A 376 -10.75 4.76 44.60
C GLY A 376 -11.82 5.00 43.52
N PHE A 377 -12.33 3.95 42.89
CA PHE A 377 -13.35 4.06 41.85
C PHE A 377 -14.25 2.83 41.79
N ASP A 378 -15.45 3.00 41.21
CA ASP A 378 -16.34 1.87 40.97
C ASP A 378 -15.87 1.06 39.74
N THR A 379 -15.47 -0.18 40.00
CA THR A 379 -15.03 -1.13 38.96
C THR A 379 -16.16 -1.59 38.03
N ALA A 380 -17.43 -1.39 38.41
CA ALA A 380 -18.60 -1.75 37.60
C ALA A 380 -19.06 -0.63 36.65
N GLU A 381 -18.77 0.64 36.96
CA GLU A 381 -19.14 1.82 36.14
C GLU A 381 -18.12 2.21 35.08
N THR A 382 -16.93 1.59 35.05
CA THR A 382 -15.86 1.88 34.08
C THR A 382 -16.21 1.40 32.67
N LYS A 383 -17.13 2.11 32.02
CA LYS A 383 -17.30 2.14 30.57
C LYS A 383 -16.85 3.51 30.04
N ALA A 384 -15.84 3.46 29.16
CA ALA A 384 -15.63 4.37 28.04
C ALA A 384 -14.84 5.69 28.23
N ASP A 385 -13.71 5.67 28.94
CA ASP A 385 -12.59 6.56 28.59
C ASP A 385 -11.44 5.72 28.01
N GLY A 386 -11.41 5.63 26.68
CA GLY A 386 -10.60 4.69 25.91
C GLY A 386 -9.08 4.80 26.06
N HIS A 387 -8.56 5.75 26.83
CA HIS A 387 -7.12 5.94 27.04
C HIS A 387 -6.59 5.26 28.32
N THR A 388 -7.37 5.23 29.40
CA THR A 388 -6.90 4.74 30.72
C THR A 388 -6.84 3.21 30.79
N HIS A 389 -7.60 2.50 29.95
CA HIS A 389 -7.68 1.05 29.96
C HIS A 389 -6.66 0.36 29.05
N ILE A 390 -6.04 1.06 28.08
CA ILE A 390 -5.11 0.43 27.13
C ILE A 390 -3.84 -0.05 27.85
N GLY A 391 -3.28 0.75 28.76
CA GLY A 391 -2.07 0.40 29.51
C GLY A 391 -2.25 -0.87 30.35
N ILE A 392 -3.27 -0.90 31.21
CA ILE A 392 -3.57 -2.06 32.07
C ILE A 392 -3.95 -3.30 31.25
N THR A 393 -4.73 -3.12 30.17
CA THR A 393 -5.12 -4.25 29.30
C THR A 393 -3.91 -4.87 28.60
N ASN A 394 -2.98 -4.04 28.12
CA ASN A 394 -1.73 -4.52 27.52
C ASN A 394 -0.87 -5.26 28.56
N VAL A 395 -0.75 -4.73 29.78
CA VAL A 395 -0.03 -5.40 30.88
C VAL A 395 -0.64 -6.78 31.16
N ARG A 396 -1.98 -6.86 31.30
CA ARG A 396 -2.70 -8.11 31.55
C ARG A 396 -2.43 -9.14 30.45
N GLN A 397 -2.56 -8.74 29.18
CA GLN A 397 -2.35 -9.64 28.05
C GLN A 397 -0.90 -10.16 27.96
N ARG A 398 0.11 -9.31 28.25
CA ARG A 398 1.51 -9.75 28.29
C ARG A 398 1.79 -10.70 29.46
N LEU A 399 1.27 -10.40 30.65
CA LEU A 399 1.40 -11.26 31.83
C LEU A 399 0.81 -12.66 31.58
N GLU A 400 -0.38 -12.72 30.98
CA GLU A 400 -1.04 -13.99 30.66
C GLU A 400 -0.28 -14.79 29.60
N SER A 401 0.17 -14.11 28.53
CA SER A 401 0.83 -14.77 27.40
C SER A 401 2.28 -15.18 27.66
N GLN A 402 3.04 -14.42 28.46
CA GLN A 402 4.47 -14.66 28.68
C GLN A 402 4.78 -15.36 30.00
N CYS A 403 3.96 -15.15 31.04
CA CYS A 403 4.21 -15.67 32.38
C CYS A 403 3.09 -16.58 32.91
N HIS A 404 2.00 -16.78 32.15
CA HIS A 404 0.76 -17.40 32.65
C HIS A 404 0.26 -16.76 33.96
N ALA A 405 0.54 -15.47 34.11
CA ALA A 405 0.22 -14.69 35.29
C ALA A 405 -1.15 -14.02 35.15
N SER A 406 -1.75 -13.70 36.29
CA SER A 406 -3.02 -12.97 36.35
C SER A 406 -2.83 -11.60 37.01
N LEU A 407 -3.65 -10.62 36.58
CA LEU A 407 -3.71 -9.28 37.16
C LEU A 407 -5.15 -8.96 37.56
N ALA A 408 -5.40 -8.85 38.86
CA ALA A 408 -6.66 -8.43 39.46
C ALA A 408 -6.55 -6.98 39.96
N ILE A 409 -7.62 -6.21 39.79
CA ILE A 409 -7.73 -4.85 40.33
C ILE A 409 -9.00 -4.79 41.16
N ILE A 410 -8.85 -4.38 42.41
CA ILE A 410 -9.93 -4.21 43.38
C ILE A 410 -9.87 -2.75 43.82
N SER A 411 -10.93 -1.99 43.57
CA SER A 411 -11.01 -0.59 43.99
C SER A 411 -12.32 -0.35 44.73
N ILE A 412 -12.24 0.47 45.78
CA ILE A 412 -13.40 0.85 46.59
C ILE A 412 -13.42 2.38 46.67
N PRO A 413 -14.48 3.05 46.20
CA PRO A 413 -14.62 4.50 46.31
C PRO A 413 -14.44 4.99 47.75
N GLY A 414 -13.59 5.99 47.93
CA GLY A 414 -13.21 6.62 49.20
C GLY A 414 -12.24 5.82 50.07
N VAL A 415 -11.75 4.67 49.61
CA VAL A 415 -10.83 3.79 50.38
C VAL A 415 -9.51 3.56 49.65
N GLY A 416 -9.54 3.45 48.32
CA GLY A 416 -8.34 3.29 47.49
C GLY A 416 -8.40 2.09 46.57
N THR A 417 -7.26 1.77 45.96
CA THR A 417 -7.15 0.70 44.95
C THR A 417 -6.03 -0.28 45.27
N LYS A 418 -6.27 -1.57 45.00
CA LYS A 418 -5.29 -2.65 45.06
C LYS A 418 -5.18 -3.33 43.69
N ALA A 419 -3.99 -3.28 43.09
CA ALA A 419 -3.61 -4.10 41.96
C ALA A 419 -2.78 -5.30 42.45
N GLU A 420 -3.19 -6.51 42.10
CA GLU A 420 -2.54 -7.75 42.52
C GLU A 420 -2.15 -8.58 41.29
N ILE A 421 -0.86 -8.86 41.17
CA ILE A 421 -0.30 -9.74 40.15
C ILE A 421 0.09 -11.06 40.82
N ILE A 422 -0.37 -12.17 40.24
CA ILE A 422 -0.03 -13.52 40.70
C ILE A 422 0.69 -14.24 39.56
N ILE A 423 1.97 -14.54 39.77
CA ILE A 423 2.83 -15.27 38.84
C ILE A 423 3.03 -16.69 39.37
N PRO A 424 2.47 -17.73 38.73
CA PRO A 424 2.63 -19.12 39.18
C PRO A 424 4.09 -19.59 39.11
N LEU A 425 4.55 -20.32 40.13
CA LEU A 425 5.84 -21.01 40.11
C LEU A 425 5.72 -22.25 39.21
N LYS A 426 6.03 -22.12 37.91
CA LYS A 426 6.29 -23.25 37.00
C LYS A 426 7.75 -23.24 36.56
N GLU A 427 8.31 -24.43 36.30
CA GLU A 427 9.71 -24.62 35.88
C GLU A 427 10.06 -23.69 34.70
N GLY A 428 10.90 -22.68 34.95
CA GLY A 428 11.45 -21.78 33.94
C GLY A 428 11.32 -20.26 34.17
N ILE A 429 10.78 -19.79 35.30
CA ILE A 429 10.66 -18.34 35.63
C ILE A 429 11.62 -17.89 36.76
N LEU A 430 12.32 -18.83 37.41
CA LEU A 430 13.44 -18.58 38.32
C LEU A 430 14.76 -18.48 37.53
#